data_AF-A0A2V5MAQ1-F1
#
_entry.id   AF-A0A2V5MAQ1-F1
#
_cell.length_a   1.000
_cell.length_b   1.000
_cell.length_c   1.000
_cell.angle_alpha   90.00
_cell.angle_beta   90.00
_cell.angle_gamma   90.00
#
_symmetry.space_group_name_H-M   'P 1'
#
loop_
_entity.id
_entity.type
_entity.pdbx_description
1 polymer ?
#
loop_
_entity_poly.entity_id
_entity_poly.type
_entity_poly.pdbx_seq_one_letter_code
_entity_poly.pdbx_strand_id
1 'polypeptide(L)' 'MESPKPIRRTPPKNLGLLELIRAKREWNWKPSVEELKQGFLGWHQRGFLPHFDAPGVTHSKRAG' A
#
# COMPACT_ATOMS: atom_id res chain seq x y z
N MET A 1 33.16 3.19 7.39
CA MET A 1 31.79 2.68 7.57
C MET A 1 30.85 3.87 7.47
N GLU A 2 30.29 4.13 6.28
CA GLU A 2 29.29 5.20 6.13
C GLU A 2 27.96 4.69 6.68
N SER A 3 27.47 5.32 7.75
CA SER A 3 26.12 5.13 8.26
C SER A 3 25.11 5.53 7.18
N PRO A 4 24.05 4.74 6.91
CA PRO A 4 23.06 5.08 5.90
C PRO A 4 22.37 6.40 6.30
N LYS A 5 22.47 7.39 5.40
CA LYS A 5 21.87 8.72 5.57
C LYS A 5 20.37 8.56 5.85
N PRO A 6 19.79 9.26 6.85
CA PRO A 6 18.36 9.18 7.12
C PRO A 6 17.62 9.68 5.88
N ILE A 7 16.92 8.76 5.20
CA ILE A 7 16.00 9.11 4.13
C ILE A 7 15.00 10.07 4.76
N ARG A 8 15.13 11.37 4.45
CA ARG A 8 14.16 12.38 4.83
C ARG A 8 12.83 11.92 4.25
N ARG A 9 12.00 11.29 5.07
CA ARG A 9 10.60 10.97 4.75
C ARG A 9 9.87 12.30 4.72
N THR A 10 10.05 13.05 3.63
CA THR A 10 9.18 14.19 3.34
C THR A 10 7.75 13.66 3.44
N PRO A 11 6.86 14.30 4.22
CA PRO A 11 5.47 13.87 4.30
C PRO A 11 4.94 13.75 2.87
N PRO A 12 4.29 12.63 2.51
CA PRO A 12 3.89 12.40 1.13
C PRO A 12 2.98 13.56 0.70
N LYS A 13 3.33 14.19 -0.42
CA LYS A 13 2.72 15.43 -0.96
C LYS A 13 1.22 15.33 -1.28
N ASN A 14 0.55 14.20 -1.00
CA ASN A 14 -0.85 13.95 -1.36
C ASN A 14 -1.66 13.51 -0.14
N LEU A 15 -2.04 14.48 0.69
CA LEU A 15 -2.96 14.25 1.81
C LEU A 15 -4.28 13.63 1.35
N GLY A 16 -4.80 14.03 0.18
CA GLY A 16 -6.02 13.44 -0.38
C GLY A 16 -5.90 11.96 -0.73
N LEU A 17 -4.70 11.50 -1.16
CA LEU A 17 -4.48 10.07 -1.42
C LEU A 17 -4.45 9.27 -0.12
N LEU A 18 -3.86 9.83 0.95
CA LEU A 18 -3.85 9.20 2.27
C LEU A 18 -5.28 9.02 2.80
N GLU A 19 -6.08 10.09 2.74
CA GLU A 19 -7.48 10.08 3.16
C GLU A 19 -8.29 9.07 2.34
N LEU A 20 -8.07 9.01 1.02
CA LEU A 20 -8.70 8.02 0.15
C LEU A 20 -8.33 6.58 0.53
N ILE A 21 -7.03 6.31 0.77
CA ILE A 21 -6.57 4.97 1.20
C ILE A 21 -7.17 4.61 2.55
N ARG A 22 -7.22 5.57 3.48
CA ARG A 22 -7.83 5.39 4.81
C ARG A 22 -9.30 5.02 4.67
N ALA A 23 -10.08 5.80 3.93
CA ALA A 23 -11.48 5.50 3.67
C ALA A 23 -11.65 4.12 3.02
N LYS A 24 -10.83 3.75 2.03
CA LYS A 24 -10.89 2.41 1.40
C LYS A 24 -10.58 1.28 2.38
N ARG A 25 -9.62 1.45 3.29
CA ARG A 25 -9.35 0.48 4.36
C ARG A 25 -10.50 0.34 5.34
N GLU A 26 -11.24 1.42 5.59
CA GLU A 26 -12.39 1.41 6.50
C GLU A 26 -13.60 0.72 5.88
N TRP A 27 -13.87 0.95 4.59
CA TRP A 27 -15.10 0.51 3.93
C TRP A 27 -15.01 -0.79 3.12
N ASN A 28 -13.81 -1.25 2.74
CA ASN A 28 -13.67 -2.35 1.79
C ASN A 28 -13.23 -3.68 2.42
N TRP A 29 -11.95 -3.80 2.75
CA TRP A 29 -11.36 -5.06 3.19
C TRP A 29 -10.14 -4.81 4.09
N LYS A 30 -10.03 -5.60 5.16
CA LYS A 30 -8.92 -5.57 6.12
C LYS A 30 -8.23 -6.93 6.13
N PRO A 31 -6.91 -6.99 5.88
CA PRO A 31 -6.18 -8.24 5.94
C PRO A 31 -6.17 -8.78 7.37
N SER A 32 -6.33 -10.10 7.50
CA SER A 32 -6.04 -10.82 8.74
C SER A 32 -4.55 -10.84 9.05
N VAL A 33 -4.19 -11.25 10.27
CA VAL A 33 -2.78 -11.35 10.70
C VAL A 33 -2.00 -12.33 9.83
N GLU A 34 -2.64 -13.40 9.35
CA GLU A 34 -2.03 -14.40 8.48
C GLU A 34 -1.76 -13.83 7.08
N GLU A 35 -2.72 -13.08 6.53
CA GLU A 35 -2.58 -12.43 5.22
C GLU A 35 -1.51 -11.32 5.25
N LEU A 36 -1.43 -10.57 6.35
CA LEU A 36 -0.33 -9.61 6.58
C LEU A 36 1.04 -10.29 6.60
N LYS A 37 1.16 -11.46 7.26
CA LYS A 37 2.41 -12.26 7.26
C LYS A 37 2.78 -12.78 5.88
N GLN A 38 1.79 -13.08 5.04
CA GLN A 38 1.99 -13.45 3.64
C GLN A 38 2.33 -12.26 2.73
N GLY A 39 2.26 -11.03 3.25
CA GLY A 39 2.61 -9.80 2.53
C GLY A 39 1.43 -9.08 1.89
N PHE A 40 0.18 -9.50 2.15
CA PHE A 40 -1.00 -8.80 1.67
C PHE A 40 -1.28 -7.56 2.53
N LEU A 41 -1.14 -6.38 1.94
CA LEU A 41 -1.25 -5.10 2.65
C LEU A 41 -2.65 -4.46 2.55
N GLY A 42 -3.56 -5.05 1.78
CA GLY A 42 -4.82 -4.40 1.40
C GLY A 42 -4.54 -3.11 0.64
N TRP A 43 -5.33 -2.07 0.90
CA TRP A 43 -5.11 -0.76 0.29
C TRP A 43 -3.84 -0.10 0.84
N HIS A 44 -2.89 0.26 -0.02
CA HIS A 44 -1.70 1.00 0.37
C HIS A 44 -1.28 1.99 -0.74
N GLN A 45 -0.34 2.87 -0.42
CA GLN A 45 0.24 3.76 -1.45
C GLN A 45 1.52 3.15 -2.02
N ARG A 46 1.77 3.40 -3.30
CA ARG A 46 3.10 3.24 -3.90
C ARG A 46 3.34 4.47 -4.79
N GLY A 47 4.15 5.40 -4.29
CA GLY A 47 4.28 6.72 -4.91
C GLY A 47 2.97 7.52 -4.83
N PHE A 48 2.43 7.94 -5.98
CA PHE A 48 1.21 8.75 -6.09
C PHE A 48 -0.03 7.91 -6.42
N LEU A 49 0.08 6.59 -6.42
CA LEU A 49 -0.99 5.68 -6.84
C LEU A 49 -1.52 4.86 -5.65
N PRO A 50 -2.85 4.67 -5.55
CA PRO A 50 -3.43 3.68 -4.65
C PRO A 50 -3.22 2.28 -5.23
N HIS A 51 -2.67 1.39 -4.42
CA HIS A 51 -2.47 -0.04 -4.70
C HIS A 51 -3.35 -0.88 -3.77
N PHE A 52 -3.74 -2.07 -4.22
CA PHE A 52 -4.53 -3.01 -3.44
C PHE A 52 -3.97 -4.42 -3.60
N ASP A 53 -3.59 -5.05 -2.49
CA ASP A 53 -3.10 -6.42 -2.42
C ASP A 53 -3.95 -7.25 -1.46
N ALA A 54 -4.59 -8.31 -1.97
CA ALA A 54 -5.36 -9.26 -1.18
C ALA A 54 -5.26 -10.67 -1.79
N PRO A 55 -5.45 -11.75 -1.01
CA PRO A 55 -5.44 -13.09 -1.57
C PRO A 55 -6.57 -13.24 -2.60
N GLY A 56 -6.23 -13.90 -3.72
CA GLY A 56 -7.15 -14.02 -4.86
C GLY A 56 -7.23 -12.78 -5.75
N VAL A 57 -6.66 -11.63 -5.36
CA VAL A 57 -6.52 -10.46 -6.24
C VAL A 57 -5.32 -10.67 -7.14
N THR A 58 -5.57 -11.30 -8.28
CA THR A 58 -4.56 -11.35 -9.34
C THR A 58 -4.60 -10.00 -10.06
N HIS A 59 -3.53 -9.20 -9.94
CA HIS A 59 -3.32 -8.15 -10.93
C HIS A 59 -3.24 -8.86 -12.28
N SER A 60 -4.19 -8.62 -13.17
CA SER A 60 -4.11 -9.09 -14.54
C SER A 60 -2.88 -8.45 -15.17
N LYS A 61 -1.73 -9.14 -15.07
CA LYS A 61 -0.63 -8.87 -15.97
C LYS A 61 -1.22 -9.11 -17.35
N ARG A 62 -1.39 -8.03 -18.10
CA ARG A 62 -1.69 -8.09 -19.53
C ARG A 62 -0.66 -9.06 -20.13
N ALA A 63 -1.13 -10.20 -20.59
CA ALA A 63 -0.34 -11.07 -21.46
C ALA A 63 -0.36 -10.40 -22.84
N GLY A 64 0.83 -10.16 -23.41
CA GLY A 64 1.01 -9.54 -24.72
C GLY A 64 1.33 -8.06 -24.66
#